data_AF-A0A0W8IEG6-F1
#
_entry.id   AF-A0A0W8IEG6-F1
#
_cell.length_a   1.000
_cell.length_b   1.000
_cell.length_c   1.000
_cell.angle_alpha   90.00
_cell.angle_beta   90.00
_cell.angle_gamma   90.00
#
_symmetry.space_group_name_H-M   'P 1'
#
loop_
_entity.id
_entity.type
_entity.pdbx_description
1 polymer ?
#
loop_
_entity_poly.entity_id
_entity_poly.type
_entity_poly.pdbx_seq_one_letter_code
_entity_poly.pdbx_strand_id
1 'polypeptide(L)'
;MPPLPGPPVTGPGDDVDRPVTIVGGPAAEDSPDWRPGVPPEQTEPARRPADPPAPAPARITSFFSSTHRIGRWQVPEVLTVSGGFSETVLDLREAVVTSRVVELRLNDIFSSCKVIVPRGVGVDVQGGSALFSSLSGDYEGVSDPGRWRLTIAHNGAFSSVEIVSLDPGEKEPKWWHKLF
;
A
#
# COMPACT_ATOMS: atom_id res chain seq x y z
N MET A 1 58.54 -21.54 -0.63
CA MET A 1 58.92 -21.84 -2.02
C MET A 1 57.73 -21.54 -2.92
N PRO A 2 57.74 -20.45 -3.69
CA PRO A 2 56.84 -20.27 -4.83
C PRO A 2 57.59 -20.46 -6.17
N PRO A 3 57.02 -21.15 -7.16
CA PRO A 3 57.63 -21.30 -8.49
C PRO A 3 57.46 -20.03 -9.36
N LEU A 4 58.44 -19.84 -10.25
CA LEU A 4 58.58 -18.73 -11.20
C LEU A 4 57.54 -18.77 -12.35
N PRO A 5 57.21 -17.63 -12.98
CA PRO A 5 56.27 -17.55 -14.10
C PRO A 5 56.83 -18.15 -15.40
N GLY A 6 55.99 -18.90 -16.12
CA GLY A 6 56.29 -19.47 -17.44
C GLY A 6 56.15 -18.46 -18.59
N PRO A 7 56.81 -18.70 -19.73
CA PRO A 7 56.81 -17.78 -20.87
C PRO A 7 55.51 -17.83 -21.71
N PRO A 8 55.17 -16.76 -22.44
CA PRO A 8 53.96 -16.70 -23.27
C PRO A 8 54.11 -17.56 -24.53
N VAL A 9 53.11 -18.40 -24.80
CA VAL A 9 53.04 -19.21 -26.03
C VAL A 9 52.13 -18.52 -27.04
N THR A 10 52.73 -18.10 -28.16
CA THR A 10 52.08 -17.54 -29.35
C THR A 10 51.24 -18.60 -30.05
N GLY A 11 49.97 -18.30 -30.30
CA GLY A 11 49.09 -19.12 -31.13
C GLY A 11 49.48 -19.05 -32.62
N PRO A 12 49.48 -20.17 -33.36
CA PRO A 12 49.74 -20.17 -34.80
C PRO A 12 48.51 -19.71 -35.59
N GLY A 13 48.78 -18.95 -36.65
CA GLY A 13 47.81 -18.30 -37.52
C GLY A 13 47.05 -19.22 -38.48
N ASP A 14 46.14 -18.56 -39.20
CA ASP A 14 45.16 -19.09 -40.14
C ASP A 14 45.70 -20.17 -41.11
N ASP A 15 45.04 -21.33 -41.14
CA ASP A 15 45.12 -22.30 -42.25
C ASP A 15 43.69 -22.72 -42.62
N VAL A 16 43.00 -21.84 -43.35
CA VAL A 16 41.64 -22.02 -43.85
C VAL A 16 41.71 -22.33 -45.35
N ASP A 17 42.02 -23.56 -45.76
CA ASP A 17 41.52 -24.11 -47.04
C ASP A 17 41.91 -25.59 -47.28
N ARG A 18 41.05 -26.54 -46.87
CA ARG A 18 41.11 -27.91 -47.41
C ARG A 18 39.69 -28.50 -47.51
N PRO A 19 39.14 -28.69 -48.72
CA PRO A 19 37.88 -29.39 -48.89
C PRO A 19 38.12 -30.91 -48.74
N VAL A 20 37.57 -31.51 -47.66
CA VAL A 20 37.52 -32.97 -47.53
C VAL A 20 36.17 -33.46 -48.04
N THR A 21 36.18 -34.03 -49.24
CA THR A 21 35.04 -34.73 -49.86
C THR A 21 34.73 -36.00 -49.06
N ILE A 22 33.61 -36.02 -48.34
CA ILE A 22 33.07 -37.26 -47.76
C ILE A 22 32.42 -38.07 -48.89
N VAL A 23 33.04 -39.21 -49.21
CA VAL A 23 32.51 -40.25 -50.09
C VAL A 23 31.50 -41.07 -49.27
N GLY A 24 30.24 -41.10 -49.70
CA GLY A 24 29.16 -41.86 -49.06
C GLY A 24 29.38 -43.37 -49.20
N GLY A 25 29.50 -44.07 -48.07
CA GLY A 25 29.47 -45.53 -47.99
C GLY A 25 28.05 -46.08 -47.75
N PRO A 26 27.83 -47.39 -47.93
CA PRO A 26 26.50 -48.04 -48.01
C PRO A 26 25.77 -48.20 -46.66
N ALA A 27 26.08 -47.38 -45.67
CA ALA A 27 25.44 -47.41 -44.34
C ALA A 27 24.19 -46.51 -44.25
N ALA A 28 23.62 -46.09 -45.39
CA ALA A 28 22.55 -45.09 -45.46
C ALA A 28 21.13 -45.65 -45.33
N GLU A 29 20.94 -46.97 -45.21
CA GLU A 29 19.61 -47.58 -45.44
C GLU A 29 18.88 -48.11 -44.20
N ASP A 30 19.32 -47.83 -42.97
CA ASP A 30 18.58 -48.32 -41.78
C ASP A 30 18.39 -47.26 -40.68
N SER A 31 18.01 -46.05 -41.10
CA SER A 31 17.48 -45.05 -40.17
C SER A 31 15.95 -45.14 -40.14
N PRO A 32 15.31 -45.45 -38.99
CA PRO A 32 13.87 -45.45 -38.90
C PRO A 32 13.32 -44.06 -39.19
N ASP A 33 12.15 -44.00 -39.85
CA ASP A 33 11.45 -42.78 -40.27
C ASP A 33 11.28 -41.79 -39.10
N TRP A 34 12.26 -40.92 -38.89
CA TRP A 34 12.17 -39.89 -37.87
C TRP A 34 11.08 -38.89 -38.27
N ARG A 35 9.96 -38.94 -37.55
CA ARG A 35 8.96 -37.88 -37.56
C ARG A 35 9.25 -36.94 -36.39
N PRO A 36 9.33 -35.62 -36.60
CA PRO A 36 9.40 -34.71 -35.47
C PRO A 36 8.14 -34.92 -34.62
N GLY A 37 8.33 -35.38 -33.38
CA GLY A 37 7.25 -35.42 -32.40
C GLY A 37 6.71 -34.02 -32.22
N VAL A 38 5.39 -33.85 -32.30
CA VAL A 38 4.75 -32.60 -31.87
C VAL A 38 5.21 -32.37 -30.43
N PRO A 39 5.86 -31.23 -30.11
CA PRO A 39 6.22 -30.94 -28.73
C PRO A 39 4.95 -31.07 -27.89
N PRO A 40 5.00 -31.70 -26.69
CA PRO A 40 3.85 -31.68 -25.81
C PRO A 40 3.46 -30.22 -25.66
N GLU A 41 2.20 -29.92 -26.03
CA GLU A 41 1.63 -28.59 -25.97
C GLU A 41 1.86 -28.10 -24.55
N GLN A 42 2.83 -27.20 -24.39
CA GLN A 42 3.17 -26.63 -23.11
C GLN A 42 1.89 -25.94 -22.67
N THR A 43 1.18 -26.56 -21.73
CA THR A 43 0.01 -25.95 -21.12
C THR A 43 0.53 -24.72 -20.39
N GLU A 44 0.50 -23.59 -21.09
CA GLU A 44 0.93 -22.31 -20.58
C GLU A 44 0.14 -22.09 -19.30
N PRO A 45 0.80 -21.94 -18.13
CA PRO A 45 0.08 -21.77 -16.88
C PRO A 45 -0.84 -20.58 -17.05
N ALA A 46 -2.15 -20.81 -16.98
CA ALA A 46 -3.16 -19.79 -17.18
C ALA A 46 -2.73 -18.53 -16.42
N ARG A 47 -2.50 -17.44 -17.15
CA ARG A 47 -2.07 -16.15 -16.59
C ARG A 47 -3.04 -15.79 -15.47
N ARG A 48 -2.63 -16.01 -14.21
CA ARG A 48 -3.42 -15.60 -13.06
C ARG A 48 -3.59 -14.08 -13.19
N PRO A 49 -4.83 -13.56 -13.13
CA PRO A 49 -5.03 -12.12 -13.05
C PRO A 49 -4.13 -11.59 -11.94
N ALA A 50 -3.29 -10.60 -12.24
CA ALA A 50 -2.49 -9.95 -11.21
C ALA A 50 -3.46 -9.41 -10.15
N ASP A 51 -3.14 -9.65 -8.87
CA ASP A 51 -3.92 -9.05 -7.79
C ASP A 51 -3.95 -7.53 -8.01
N PRO A 52 -5.12 -6.88 -7.83
CA PRO A 52 -5.19 -5.43 -7.95
C PRO A 52 -4.16 -4.79 -7.00
N PRO A 53 -3.49 -3.71 -7.40
CA PRO A 53 -2.49 -3.06 -6.57
C PRO A 53 -3.13 -2.68 -5.22
N ALA A 54 -2.44 -3.01 -4.13
CA ALA A 54 -2.88 -2.63 -2.79
C ALA A 54 -3.13 -1.11 -2.74
N PRO A 55 -4.21 -0.64 -2.06
CA PRO A 55 -4.46 0.78 -1.93
C PRO A 55 -3.24 1.49 -1.35
N ALA A 56 -2.69 2.45 -2.09
CA ALA A 56 -1.54 3.21 -1.64
C ALA A 56 -1.92 4.06 -0.41
N PRO A 57 -1.01 4.24 0.57
CA PRO A 57 -1.20 5.21 1.64
C PRO A 57 -1.52 6.58 1.05
N ALA A 58 -2.56 7.24 1.57
CA ALA A 58 -2.93 8.59 1.12
C ALA A 58 -2.49 9.64 2.15
N ARG A 59 -2.19 10.83 1.65
CA ARG A 59 -1.80 11.98 2.48
C ARG A 59 -2.71 13.18 2.22
N ILE A 60 -3.14 13.82 3.31
CA ILE A 60 -3.82 15.11 3.32
C ILE A 60 -2.85 16.11 3.93
N THR A 61 -2.60 17.22 3.23
CA THR A 61 -1.70 18.28 3.69
C THR A 61 -2.44 19.61 3.74
N SER A 62 -2.44 20.27 4.89
CA SER A 62 -3.21 21.50 5.12
C SER A 62 -2.40 22.48 5.97
N PHE A 63 -1.90 23.56 5.36
CA PHE A 63 -1.21 24.64 6.08
C PHE A 63 -1.96 25.95 5.87
N PHE A 64 -2.25 26.67 6.96
CA PHE A 64 -3.02 27.92 6.92
C PHE A 64 -4.35 27.78 6.16
N SER A 65 -4.99 26.61 6.29
CA SER A 65 -6.16 26.25 5.48
C SER A 65 -7.06 25.26 6.18
N SER A 66 -8.27 25.09 5.63
CA SER A 66 -9.23 24.09 6.07
C SER A 66 -9.39 23.01 5.00
N THR A 67 -9.50 21.75 5.40
CA THR A 67 -9.71 20.62 4.48
C THR A 67 -10.81 19.71 4.97
N HIS A 68 -11.87 19.57 4.18
CA HIS A 68 -13.01 18.71 4.52
C HIS A 68 -13.10 17.52 3.56
N ARG A 69 -13.23 16.31 4.10
CA ARG A 69 -13.54 15.08 3.38
C ARG A 69 -14.90 14.59 3.86
N ILE A 70 -15.93 14.85 3.06
CA ILE A 70 -17.32 14.60 3.41
C ILE A 70 -17.96 13.74 2.31
N GLY A 71 -18.91 12.89 2.72
CA GLY A 71 -19.66 12.03 1.82
C GLY A 71 -18.85 10.82 1.38
N ARG A 72 -19.05 10.41 0.13
CA ARG A 72 -18.41 9.20 -0.40
C ARG A 72 -17.01 9.48 -0.93
N TRP A 73 -16.00 9.05 -0.19
CA TRP A 73 -14.59 9.10 -0.59
C TRP A 73 -13.85 7.83 -0.15
N GLN A 74 -12.76 7.48 -0.85
CA GLN A 74 -11.97 6.30 -0.54
C GLN A 74 -11.04 6.56 0.64
N VAL A 75 -11.16 5.75 1.69
CA VAL A 75 -10.28 5.80 2.86
C VAL A 75 -9.24 4.68 2.70
N PRO A 76 -7.95 5.02 2.56
CA PRO A 76 -6.91 4.01 2.51
C PRO A 76 -6.75 3.31 3.87
N GLU A 77 -6.07 2.18 3.88
CA GLU A 77 -5.67 1.51 5.12
C GLU A 77 -4.82 2.42 6.01
N VAL A 78 -3.96 3.24 5.42
CA VAL A 78 -3.15 4.24 6.14
C VAL A 78 -3.41 5.62 5.57
N LEU A 79 -3.97 6.50 6.39
CA LEU A 79 -4.24 7.90 6.07
C LEU A 79 -3.35 8.80 6.93
N THR A 80 -2.48 9.59 6.30
CA THR A 80 -1.67 10.59 6.99
C THR A 80 -2.26 11.98 6.78
N VAL A 81 -2.59 12.67 7.85
CA VAL A 81 -2.92 14.10 7.85
C VAL A 81 -1.70 14.85 8.36
N SER A 82 -1.29 15.88 7.64
CA SER A 82 -0.19 16.75 8.06
C SER A 82 -0.55 18.20 7.88
N GLY A 83 -0.27 19.04 8.86
CA GLY A 83 -0.67 20.42 8.74
C GLY A 83 -0.19 21.34 9.84
N GLY A 84 -0.51 22.60 9.67
CA GLY A 84 -0.34 23.58 10.73
C GLY A 84 -1.17 24.81 10.52
N PHE A 85 -1.66 25.41 11.61
CA PHE A 85 -2.62 26.52 11.54
C PHE A 85 -3.83 26.14 10.68
N SER A 86 -4.37 24.94 10.92
CA SER A 86 -5.30 24.31 9.99
C SER A 86 -6.50 23.69 10.69
N GLU A 87 -7.57 23.50 9.92
CA GLU A 87 -8.71 22.69 10.31
C GLU A 87 -8.85 21.50 9.36
N THR A 88 -9.14 20.33 9.88
CA THR A 88 -9.43 19.15 9.05
C THR A 88 -10.66 18.42 9.56
N VAL A 89 -11.62 18.18 8.68
CA VAL A 89 -12.83 17.41 8.97
C VAL A 89 -12.82 16.15 8.12
N LEU A 90 -12.79 14.99 8.77
CA LEU A 90 -12.87 13.68 8.13
C LEU A 90 -14.19 13.03 8.51
N ASP A 91 -15.14 12.99 7.59
CA ASP A 91 -16.40 12.28 7.76
C ASP A 91 -16.29 10.89 7.14
N LEU A 92 -16.27 9.88 8.00
CA LEU A 92 -16.13 8.47 7.63
C LEU A 92 -17.48 7.74 7.53
N ARG A 93 -18.60 8.45 7.71
CA ARG A 93 -19.94 7.83 7.75
C ARG A 93 -20.36 7.25 6.41
N GLU A 94 -20.07 7.98 5.33
CA GLU A 94 -20.37 7.56 3.95
C GLU A 94 -19.10 7.16 3.19
N ALA A 95 -17.96 7.12 3.88
CA ALA A 95 -16.68 6.82 3.27
C ALA A 95 -16.59 5.33 2.89
N VAL A 96 -15.83 5.07 1.82
CA VAL A 96 -15.55 3.71 1.36
C VAL A 96 -14.27 3.24 2.02
N VAL A 97 -14.42 2.44 3.08
CA VAL A 97 -13.31 1.80 3.79
C VAL A 97 -13.09 0.41 3.19
N THR A 98 -11.85 0.14 2.77
CA THR A 98 -11.48 -1.12 2.12
C THR A 98 -10.74 -2.08 3.05
N SER A 99 -10.33 -1.62 4.24
CA SER A 99 -9.56 -2.38 5.22
C SER A 99 -10.35 -2.62 6.52
N ARG A 100 -9.97 -3.67 7.26
CA ARG A 100 -10.51 -3.95 8.60
C ARG A 100 -10.00 -2.96 9.65
N VAL A 101 -8.82 -2.40 9.42
CA VAL A 101 -8.19 -1.41 10.28
C VAL A 101 -7.80 -0.23 9.42
N VAL A 102 -8.20 0.96 9.83
CA VAL A 102 -7.72 2.21 9.24
C VAL A 102 -6.77 2.85 10.25
N GLU A 103 -5.55 3.16 9.83
CA GLU A 103 -4.57 3.91 10.61
C GLU A 103 -4.60 5.38 10.21
N LEU A 104 -5.05 6.24 11.12
CA LEU A 104 -5.01 7.69 10.97
C LEU A 104 -3.79 8.24 11.70
N ARG A 105 -2.83 8.75 10.93
CA ARG A 105 -1.63 9.43 11.44
C ARG A 105 -1.84 10.92 11.38
N LEU A 106 -1.88 11.58 12.54
CA LEU A 106 -1.99 13.02 12.64
C LEU A 106 -0.60 13.60 12.94
N ASN A 107 -0.07 14.40 12.02
CA ASN A 107 1.23 15.07 12.13
C ASN A 107 1.02 16.58 12.04
N ASP A 108 0.64 17.24 13.14
CA ASP A 108 0.12 18.60 13.10
C ASP A 108 0.63 19.54 14.21
N ILE A 109 0.52 20.85 13.97
CA ILE A 109 0.85 21.88 14.95
C ILE A 109 -0.10 23.07 14.85
N PHE A 110 -0.64 23.57 15.97
CA PHE A 110 -1.65 24.64 15.93
C PHE A 110 -2.85 24.29 15.04
N SER A 111 -3.38 23.08 15.17
CA SER A 111 -4.42 22.57 14.29
C SER A 111 -5.60 21.98 15.05
N SER A 112 -6.75 21.92 14.39
CA SER A 112 -7.91 21.16 14.85
C SER A 112 -8.25 20.06 13.84
N CYS A 113 -8.47 18.84 14.32
CA CYS A 113 -8.92 17.72 13.51
C CYS A 113 -10.20 17.12 14.11
N LYS A 114 -11.28 17.12 13.33
CA LYS A 114 -12.52 16.42 13.68
C LYS A 114 -12.66 15.16 12.83
N VAL A 115 -12.87 14.03 13.49
CA VAL A 115 -13.09 12.74 12.86
C VAL A 115 -14.47 12.23 13.23
N ILE A 116 -15.34 12.06 12.24
CA ILE A 116 -16.69 11.54 12.43
C ILE A 116 -16.69 10.08 11.98
N VAL A 117 -16.98 9.16 12.91
CA VAL A 117 -17.08 7.73 12.63
C VAL A 117 -18.55 7.28 12.66
N PRO A 118 -18.97 6.33 11.80
CA PRO A 118 -20.26 5.67 11.97
C PRO A 118 -20.35 4.96 13.32
N ARG A 119 -21.56 4.85 13.91
CA ARG A 119 -21.72 4.11 15.18
C ARG A 119 -21.33 2.64 15.01
N GLY A 120 -20.87 2.01 16.10
CA GLY A 120 -20.37 0.63 16.07
C GLY A 120 -19.02 0.46 15.35
N VAL A 121 -18.34 1.55 14.95
CA VAL A 121 -16.94 1.50 14.54
C VAL A 121 -16.09 1.68 15.81
N GLY A 122 -15.26 0.69 16.11
CA GLY A 122 -14.34 0.78 17.24
C GLY A 122 -13.23 1.79 16.95
N VAL A 123 -12.92 2.65 17.91
CA VAL A 123 -11.81 3.59 17.85
C VAL A 123 -10.76 3.23 18.90
N ASP A 124 -9.52 3.14 18.45
CA ASP A 124 -8.33 2.84 19.23
C ASP A 124 -7.37 4.03 19.16
N VAL A 125 -7.26 4.78 20.24
CA VAL A 125 -6.31 5.89 20.32
C VAL A 125 -4.96 5.32 20.71
N GLN A 126 -4.12 5.13 19.71
CA GLN A 126 -2.75 4.72 19.91
C GLN A 126 -1.96 5.92 20.42
N GLY A 127 -1.04 5.66 21.35
CA GLY A 127 -0.15 6.70 21.87
C GLY A 127 0.60 7.42 20.76
N GLY A 128 1.12 8.60 21.08
CA GLY A 128 1.90 9.41 20.17
C GLY A 128 2.53 10.58 20.93
N SER A 129 3.36 11.35 20.24
CA SER A 129 4.02 12.51 20.85
C SER A 129 3.16 13.77 20.67
N ALA A 130 2.13 13.94 21.49
CA ALA A 130 1.23 15.09 21.47
C ALA A 130 1.52 16.03 22.66
N LEU A 131 1.99 17.25 22.40
CA LEU A 131 2.39 18.23 23.42
C LEU A 131 1.41 19.39 23.48
N PHE A 132 0.86 19.69 24.67
CA PHE A 132 -0.16 20.74 24.81
C PHE A 132 -1.38 20.53 23.89
N SER A 133 -1.71 19.28 23.62
CA SER A 133 -2.83 18.90 22.75
C SER A 133 -3.90 18.16 23.55
N SER A 134 -5.13 18.17 23.05
CA SER A 134 -6.24 17.38 23.57
C SER A 134 -6.74 16.37 22.54
N LEU A 135 -7.15 15.20 23.03
CA LEU A 135 -7.93 14.24 22.25
C LEU A 135 -9.14 13.84 23.09
N SER A 136 -10.32 14.09 22.55
CA SER A 136 -11.59 13.84 23.24
C SER A 136 -12.66 13.42 22.25
N GLY A 137 -13.69 12.76 22.73
CA GLY A 137 -14.78 12.38 21.85
C GLY A 137 -15.79 11.45 22.50
N ASP A 138 -16.94 11.36 21.85
CA ASP A 138 -17.95 10.33 22.11
C ASP A 138 -17.72 9.20 21.09
N TYR A 139 -16.91 8.22 21.48
CA TYR A 139 -16.58 7.08 20.64
C TYR A 139 -16.59 5.76 21.40
N GLU A 140 -16.95 4.71 20.67
CA GLU A 140 -16.85 3.35 21.17
C GLU A 140 -15.41 2.88 21.05
N GLY A 141 -14.86 2.35 22.15
CA GLY A 141 -13.58 1.64 22.10
C GLY A 141 -13.67 0.37 21.24
N VAL A 142 -12.54 -0.30 21.03
CA VAL A 142 -12.52 -1.57 20.28
C VAL A 142 -13.30 -2.64 21.04
N SER A 143 -14.48 -2.99 20.54
CA SER A 143 -15.40 -3.94 21.18
C SER A 143 -15.88 -5.06 20.25
N ASP A 144 -16.08 -4.77 18.96
CA ASP A 144 -16.62 -5.72 17.98
C ASP A 144 -15.58 -6.10 16.89
N PRO A 145 -15.14 -7.38 16.81
CA PRO A 145 -14.24 -7.85 15.75
C PRO A 145 -14.89 -7.94 14.36
N GLY A 146 -16.23 -7.90 14.28
CA GLY A 146 -16.99 -7.96 13.02
C GLY A 146 -17.02 -6.64 12.25
N ARG A 147 -16.70 -5.52 12.89
CA ARG A 147 -16.69 -4.17 12.32
C ARG A 147 -15.28 -3.76 11.95
N TRP A 148 -15.14 -2.76 11.06
CA TRP A 148 -13.84 -2.14 10.88
C TRP A 148 -13.56 -1.20 12.06
N ARG A 149 -12.27 -0.96 12.33
CA ARG A 149 -11.84 -0.09 13.43
C ARG A 149 -10.90 1.01 12.94
N LEU A 150 -10.95 2.15 13.61
CA LEU A 150 -10.05 3.28 13.40
C LEU A 150 -8.98 3.27 14.49
N THR A 151 -7.71 3.27 14.09
CA THR A 151 -6.56 3.46 14.98
C THR A 151 -6.02 4.87 14.74
N ILE A 152 -5.76 5.63 15.80
CA ILE A 152 -5.30 7.02 15.69
C ILE A 152 -3.95 7.16 16.38
N ALA A 153 -2.95 7.64 15.65
CA ALA A 153 -1.64 8.01 16.21
C ALA A 153 -1.43 9.52 16.02
N HIS A 154 -1.26 10.24 17.12
CA HIS A 154 -1.11 11.71 17.09
C HIS A 154 0.30 12.16 17.49
N ASN A 155 0.98 12.79 16.54
CA ASN A 155 2.28 13.42 16.74
C ASN A 155 2.14 14.91 16.43
N GLY A 156 2.23 15.76 17.43
CA GLY A 156 1.95 17.17 17.22
C GLY A 156 2.04 18.02 18.46
N ALA A 157 1.71 19.30 18.31
CA ALA A 157 1.64 20.21 19.45
C ALA A 157 0.56 21.28 19.28
N PHE A 158 0.03 21.76 20.41
CA PHE A 158 -0.98 22.82 20.44
C PHE A 158 -2.17 22.54 19.52
N SER A 159 -2.66 21.31 19.55
CA SER A 159 -3.73 20.85 18.65
C SER A 159 -4.86 20.15 19.39
N SER A 160 -6.02 20.06 18.74
CA SER A 160 -7.18 19.34 19.27
C SER A 160 -7.65 18.30 18.28
N VAL A 161 -7.89 17.09 18.77
CA VAL A 161 -8.50 16.00 18.02
C VAL A 161 -9.85 15.68 18.64
N GLU A 162 -10.91 15.88 17.88
CA GLU A 162 -12.28 15.57 18.28
C GLU A 162 -12.78 14.35 17.50
N ILE A 163 -13.30 13.36 18.22
CA ILE A 163 -13.86 12.15 17.62
C ILE A 163 -15.34 12.08 17.97
N VAL A 164 -16.19 11.92 16.96
CA VAL A 164 -17.65 11.88 17.16
C VAL A 164 -18.22 10.66 16.47
N SER A 165 -19.05 9.90 17.19
CA SER A 165 -19.80 8.77 16.63
C SER A 165 -21.20 9.22 16.22
N LEU A 166 -21.45 9.25 14.91
CA LEU A 166 -22.73 9.65 14.32
C LEU A 166 -23.07 8.73 13.16
N ASP A 167 -24.34 8.36 13.01
CA ASP A 167 -24.77 7.60 11.83
C ASP A 167 -24.96 8.52 10.60
N PRO A 168 -24.96 7.95 9.38
CA PRO A 168 -25.25 8.71 8.16
C PRO A 168 -26.59 9.47 8.28
N GLY A 169 -26.57 10.77 8.00
CA GLY A 169 -27.75 11.64 8.09
C GLY A 169 -28.07 12.20 9.48
N GLU A 170 -27.42 11.69 10.54
CA GLU A 170 -27.52 12.28 11.89
C GLU A 170 -26.82 13.65 11.87
N LYS A 171 -27.49 14.68 12.39
CA LYS A 171 -26.91 16.01 12.53
C LYS A 171 -26.13 16.08 13.83
N GLU A 172 -24.92 16.63 13.78
CA GLU A 172 -24.11 16.90 14.96
C GLU A 172 -24.96 17.69 15.99
N PRO A 173 -25.06 17.21 17.24
CA PRO A 173 -25.83 17.90 18.26
C PRO A 173 -25.20 19.28 18.50
N LYS A 174 -25.98 20.35 18.28
CA LYS A 174 -25.57 21.71 18.56
C LYS A 174 -25.49 21.91 20.08
N TRP A 175 -24.29 21.79 20.63
CA TRP A 175 -24.00 21.88 22.07
C TRP A 175 -24.25 23.27 22.70
N TRP A 176 -24.61 24.28 21.90
CA TRP A 176 -24.95 25.64 22.35
C TRP A 176 -26.35 25.79 22.96
N HIS A 177 -27.21 24.76 22.91
CA HIS A 177 -28.55 24.80 23.55
C HIS A 177 -28.54 24.43 25.05
N LYS A 178 -27.36 24.30 25.67
CA LYS A 178 -27.25 23.99 27.12
C LYS A 178 -26.79 25.16 27.99
N LEU A 179 -26.75 26.38 27.45
CA LEU A 179 -26.31 27.58 28.17
C LEU A 179 -27.36 28.70 28.32
N PHE A 180 -28.61 28.47 27.91
CA PHE A 180 -29.75 29.37 28.18
C PHE A 180 -31.04 28.59 28.38
#